data_AF-K9RT53-F1
#
_entry.id   AF-K9RT53-F1
#
_cell.length_a   1.000
_cell.length_b   1.000
_cell.length_c   1.000
_cell.angle_alpha   90.00
_cell.angle_beta   90.00
_cell.angle_gamma   90.00
#
_symmetry.space_group_name_H-M   'P 1'
#
loop_
_entity.id
_entity.type
_entity.pdbx_description
1 polymer ?
#
loop_
_entity_poly.entity_id
_entity_poly.type
_entity_poly.pdbx_seq_one_letter_code
_entity_poly.pdbx_strand_id
1 'polypeptide(L)' 'MSLQHTIKSFIRPGEQSGYVAECLEILVVTQGQTLDEVVKNLQEAITLHLEGEDAAEFGLVPNPTVLVTFELQPTYA' A
#
# COMPACT_ATOMS: atom_id res chain seq x y z
N MET A 1 -17.45 12.24 -11.57
CA MET A 1 -16.03 11.84 -11.55
C MET A 1 -15.97 10.34 -11.80
N SER A 2 -14.96 9.83 -12.53
CA SER A 2 -14.74 8.38 -12.61
C SER A 2 -14.08 7.93 -11.32
N LEU A 3 -14.64 6.92 -10.64
CA LEU A 3 -14.00 6.29 -9.49
C LEU A 3 -12.78 5.50 -9.94
N GLN A 4 -11.76 5.42 -9.10
CA GLN A 4 -10.54 4.67 -9.35
C GLN A 4 -10.71 3.20 -8.94
N HIS A 5 -10.23 2.30 -9.79
CA HIS A 5 -10.27 0.85 -9.53
C HIS A 5 -9.09 0.35 -8.71
N THR A 6 -8.06 1.17 -8.57
CA THR A 6 -6.79 0.78 -7.97
C THR A 6 -6.37 1.75 -6.89
N ILE A 7 -5.90 1.20 -5.79
CA ILE A 7 -5.13 1.91 -4.77
C ILE A 7 -3.65 1.69 -5.09
N LYS A 8 -2.87 2.76 -5.27
CA LYS A 8 -1.44 2.64 -5.55
C LYS A 8 -0.65 2.69 -4.26
N SER A 9 0.21 1.70 -4.07
CA SER A 9 1.14 1.67 -2.94
C SER A 9 2.57 1.51 -3.42
N PHE A 10 3.49 2.10 -2.67
CA PHE A 10 4.93 2.01 -2.90
C PHE A 10 5.56 1.26 -1.75
N ILE A 11 6.39 0.26 -2.06
CA ILE A 11 7.27 -0.40 -1.09
C ILE A 11 8.70 0.02 -1.39
N ARG A 12 9.42 0.46 -0.36
CA ARG A 12 10.84 0.78 -0.43
C ARG A 12 11.61 0.12 0.71
N PRO A 13 12.93 -0.11 0.57
CA PRO A 13 13.78 -0.45 1.71
C PRO A 13 13.64 0.60 2.81
N GLY A 14 13.55 0.16 4.07
CA GLY A 14 13.58 1.05 5.23
C GLY A 14 14.98 1.66 5.44
N GLU A 15 15.05 2.82 6.08
CA GLU A 15 16.33 3.52 6.30
C GLU A 15 17.31 2.73 7.17
N GLN A 16 16.80 2.00 8.17
CA GLN A 16 17.63 1.21 9.11
C GLN A 16 17.58 -0.29 8.79
N SER A 17 16.39 -0.83 8.55
CA SER A 17 16.17 -2.25 8.23
C SER A 17 14.79 -2.46 7.61
N GLY A 18 14.58 -3.63 7.00
CA GLY A 18 13.27 -4.06 6.53
C GLY A 18 12.75 -3.22 5.37
N TYR A 19 11.43 -3.10 5.30
CA TYR A 19 10.68 -2.45 4.24
C TYR A 19 9.63 -1.52 4.82
N VAL A 20 9.36 -0.43 4.11
CA VAL A 20 8.27 0.51 4.38
C VAL A 20 7.34 0.49 3.19
N ALA A 21 6.04 0.34 3.44
CA ALA A 21 4.99 0.46 2.45
C ALA A 21 4.14 1.69 2.74
N GLU A 22 3.85 2.48 1.71
CA GLU A 22 2.97 3.65 1.81
C GLU A 22 1.92 3.65 0.71
N CYS A 23 0.76 4.17 1.04
CA CYS A 23 -0.38 4.32 0.15
C CYS A 23 -0.88 5.77 0.23
N LEU A 24 -0.75 6.51 -0.87
CA LEU A 24 -0.98 7.96 -0.88
C LEU A 24 -2.47 8.32 -0.86
N GLU A 25 -3.30 7.49 -1.49
CA GLU A 25 -4.73 7.72 -1.66
C GLU A 25 -5.50 7.70 -0.32
N ILE A 26 -5.04 6.91 0.65
CA ILE A 26 -5.70 6.74 1.95
C ILE A 26 -4.76 6.99 3.14
N LEU A 27 -3.60 7.61 2.91
CA LEU A 27 -2.63 7.99 3.95
C LEU A 27 -2.21 6.84 4.88
N VAL A 28 -2.11 5.63 4.35
CA VAL A 28 -1.67 4.44 5.09
C VAL A 28 -0.17 4.26 4.94
N VAL A 29 0.54 4.04 6.05
CA VAL A 29 1.96 3.68 6.08
C VAL A 29 2.15 2.48 7.01
N THR A 30 2.90 1.48 6.55
CA THR A 30 3.22 0.27 7.31
C THR A 30 4.68 -0.12 7.11
N GLN A 31 5.19 -1.00 7.97
CA GLN A 31 6.56 -1.50 7.92
C GLN A 31 6.60 -3.01 8.19
N GLY A 32 7.65 -3.69 7.74
CA GLY A 32 7.86 -5.11 8.00
C GLY A 32 9.30 -5.52 7.72
N GLN A 33 9.78 -6.60 8.35
CA GLN A 33 11.16 -7.07 8.18
C GLN A 33 11.37 -7.78 6.85
N THR A 34 10.30 -8.33 6.26
CA THR A 34 10.31 -8.99 4.96
C THR A 34 9.28 -8.38 4.01
N LEU A 35 9.42 -8.67 2.71
CA LEU A 35 8.43 -8.25 1.73
C LEU A 35 7.05 -8.85 2.01
N ASP A 36 7.00 -10.12 2.46
CA ASP A 36 5.74 -10.78 2.81
C ASP A 36 5.08 -10.11 4.02
N GLU A 37 5.87 -9.75 5.04
CA GLU A 37 5.37 -9.10 6.25
C GLU A 37 4.83 -7.70 5.95
N VAL A 38 5.56 -6.88 5.19
CA VAL A 38 5.12 -5.52 4.88
C VAL A 38 3.88 -5.54 3.98
N VAL A 39 3.77 -6.49 3.04
CA VAL A 39 2.58 -6.66 2.20
C VAL A 39 1.36 -7.07 3.04
N LYS A 40 1.54 -8.02 3.97
CA LYS A 40 0.48 -8.43 4.89
C LYS A 40 0.00 -7.25 5.74
N ASN A 41 0.94 -6.51 6.34
CA ASN A 41 0.62 -5.35 7.18
C ASN A 41 -0.10 -4.27 6.37
N LEU A 42 0.33 -4.02 5.13
CA LEU A 42 -0.33 -3.09 4.22
C LEU A 42 -1.78 -3.51 3.91
N GLN A 43 -2.02 -4.79 3.62
CA GLN A 43 -3.37 -5.31 3.36
C GLN A 43 -4.28 -5.16 4.58
N GLU A 44 -3.78 -5.49 5.77
CA GLU A 44 -4.53 -5.33 7.03
C GLU A 44 -4.86 -3.85 7.27
N ALA A 45 -3.90 -2.95 7.10
CA ALA A 45 -4.11 -1.51 7.30
C ALA A 45 -5.10 -0.90 6.30
N ILE A 46 -5.02 -1.26 5.02
CA ILE A 46 -5.99 -0.82 3.99
C ILE A 46 -7.39 -1.36 4.33
N THR A 47 -7.48 -2.63 4.74
CA THR A 47 -8.76 -3.26 5.11
C THR A 47 -9.38 -2.55 6.29
N LEU A 48 -8.61 -2.29 7.35
CA LEU A 48 -9.06 -1.57 8.54
C LEU A 48 -9.48 -0.14 8.23
N HIS A 49 -8.80 0.53 7.29
CA HIS A 49 -9.17 1.88 6.88
C HIS A 49 -10.51 1.90 6.13
N LEU A 50 -10.71 0.97 5.19
CA LEU A 50 -11.95 0.90 4.41
C LEU A 50 -13.11 0.23 5.15
N GLU A 51 -12.87 -0.40 6.30
CA GLU A 51 -13.90 -1.09 7.07
C GLU A 51 -14.91 -0.09 7.66
N GLY A 52 -16.13 -0.11 7.13
CA GLY A 52 -17.22 0.76 7.58
C GLY A 52 -17.27 2.14 6.91
N GLU A 53 -16.35 2.43 5.98
CA GLU A 53 -16.34 3.66 5.20
C GLU A 53 -16.93 3.45 3.78
N ASP A 54 -17.44 4.52 3.17
CA ASP A 54 -17.82 4.49 1.75
C ASP A 54 -16.57 4.77 0.90
N ALA A 55 -16.08 3.75 0.20
CA ALA A 55 -14.93 3.86 -0.71
C ALA A 55 -15.07 5.01 -1.73
N ALA A 56 -16.31 5.40 -2.07
CA ALA A 56 -16.56 6.53 -2.97
C ALA A 56 -16.13 7.89 -2.37
N GLU A 57 -16.06 8.03 -1.05
CA GLU A 57 -15.55 9.23 -0.37
C GLU A 57 -14.05 9.44 -0.63
N PHE A 58 -13.33 8.36 -0.89
CA PHE A 58 -11.92 8.36 -1.30
C PHE A 58 -11.74 8.37 -2.83
N GLY A 59 -12.83 8.47 -3.58
CA GLY A 59 -12.81 8.38 -5.04
C GLY A 59 -12.49 6.98 -5.57
N LEU A 60 -12.73 5.93 -4.77
CA LEU A 60 -12.47 4.53 -5.11
C LEU A 60 -13.76 3.78 -5.45
N VAL A 61 -13.66 2.75 -6.28
CA VAL A 61 -14.76 1.79 -6.47
C VAL A 61 -14.92 0.89 -5.23
N PRO A 62 -16.09 0.25 -5.03
CA PRO A 62 -16.21 -0.82 -4.05
C PRO A 62 -15.22 -1.95 -4.33
N ASN A 63 -14.50 -2.41 -3.32
CA ASN A 63 -13.46 -3.45 -3.41
C ASN A 63 -12.36 -3.12 -4.44
N PRO A 64 -11.60 -2.02 -4.24
CA PRO A 64 -10.53 -1.66 -5.15
C PRO A 64 -9.37 -2.67 -5.08
N THR A 65 -8.60 -2.77 -6.15
CA THR A 65 -7.38 -3.59 -6.20
C THR A 65 -6.18 -2.80 -5.69
N VAL A 66 -5.34 -3.38 -4.85
CA VAL A 66 -4.07 -2.74 -4.45
C VAL A 66 -3.00 -3.03 -5.50
N LEU A 67 -2.49 -1.99 -6.15
CA LEU A 67 -1.37 -2.06 -7.07
C LEU A 67 -0.09 -1.66 -6.34
N VAL A 68 0.79 -2.62 -6.13
CA VAL A 68 2.05 -2.42 -5.41
C VAL A 68 3.20 -2.18 -6.39
N THR A 69 3.89 -1.05 -6.25
CA THR A 69 5.18 -0.78 -6.89
C THR A 69 6.29 -1.02 -5.87
N PHE A 70 7.27 -1.85 -6.20
CA PHE A 70 8.38 -2.15 -5.30
C PHE A 70 9.68 -1.57 -5.86
N GLU A 71 10.32 -0.71 -5.06
CA GLU A 71 11.59 -0.09 -5.39
C GLU A 71 12.77 -1.01 -5.03
N LEU A 72 13.64 -1.23 -6.00
CA LEU A 72 14.82 -2.07 -5.88
C LEU A 72 16.07 -1.30 -6.29
N GLN A 73 17.16 -1.50 -5.56
CA GLN A 73 18.46 -1.00 -5.98
C GLN A 73 19.09 -1.96 -7.00
N PRO A 74 19.68 -1.47 -8.08
CA PRO A 74 20.39 -2.31 -9.03
C PRO A 74 21.57 -3.00 -8.34
N THR A 75 21.73 -4.30 -8.58
CA THR A 75 22.93 -5.05 -8.17
C THR A 75 23.96 -4.89 -9.29
N TYR A 76 25.05 -4.14 -9.03
CA TYR A 76 26.17 -4.07 -9.96
C TYR A 76 27.07 -5.29 -9.76
N ALA A 77 27.41 -5.96 -10.87
CA ALA A 77 28.37 -7.07 -10.92
C ALA A 77 29.79 -6.57 -11.23
#